data_AF-A0A537MYA3-F1
#
_entry.id   AF-A0A537MYA3-F1
#
_cell.length_a   1.000
_cell.length_b   1.000
_cell.length_c   1.000
_cell.angle_alpha   90.00
_cell.angle_beta   90.00
_cell.angle_gamma   90.00
#
_symmetry.space_group_name_H-M   'P 1'
#
loop_
_entity.id
_entity.type
_entity.pdbx_description
1 polymer ?
#
loop_
_entity_poly.entity_id
_entity_poly.type
_entity_poly.pdbx_seq_one_letter_code
_entity_poly.pdbx_strand_id
1 'polypeptide(L)' 'IGFLSPADAPRLAEAAEARLALAVGAREPSDGSGAPAAKMGQCPNCGAAALTHQEGCDICLNCGYSRCG' A
#
# COMPACT_ATOMS: atom_id res chain seq x y z
N ILE A 1 14.24 29.99 -23.58
CA ILE A 1 14.48 28.58 -24.00
C ILE A 1 15.97 28.29 -23.86
N GLY A 2 16.37 27.48 -22.88
CA GLY A 2 17.79 27.21 -22.62
C GLY A 2 18.34 26.18 -23.59
N PHE A 3 19.41 26.53 -24.30
CA PHE A 3 20.16 25.62 -25.18
C PHE A 3 21.12 24.80 -24.30
N LEU A 4 20.82 23.52 -24.08
CA LEU A 4 21.75 22.61 -23.42
C LEU A 4 22.95 22.38 -24.34
N SER A 5 24.15 22.63 -23.81
CA SER A 5 25.40 22.37 -24.50
C SER A 5 25.66 20.85 -24.51
N PRO A 6 26.16 20.25 -25.61
CA PRO A 6 26.42 18.81 -25.69
C PRO A 6 27.45 18.32 -24.66
N ALA A 7 28.25 19.22 -24.08
CA ALA A 7 29.15 18.93 -22.98
C ALA A 7 28.45 18.71 -21.62
N ASP A 8 27.18 19.12 -21.49
CA ASP A 8 26.40 19.03 -20.25
C ASP A 8 25.50 17.78 -20.20
N ALA A 9 25.30 17.12 -21.35
CA ALA A 9 24.56 15.88 -21.50
C ALA A 9 24.98 14.74 -20.52
N PRO A 10 26.29 14.46 -20.29
CA PRO A 10 26.67 13.37 -19.38
C PRO A 10 26.32 13.66 -17.92
N ARG A 11 26.41 14.93 -17.48
CA ARG A 11 26.08 15.32 -16.09
C ARG A 11 24.59 15.22 -15.80
N LEU A 12 23.75 15.51 -16.78
CA LEU A 12 22.30 15.40 -16.64
C LEU A 12 21.84 13.94 -16.62
N ALA A 13 22.53 13.06 -17.37
CA ALA A 13 22.29 11.62 -17.32
C ALA A 13 22.65 11.05 -15.92
N GLU A 14 23.81 11.41 -15.37
CA GLU A 14 24.20 11.02 -14.00
C GLU A 14 23.22 11.57 -12.95
N ALA A 15 22.78 12.83 -13.07
CA ALA A 15 21.82 13.42 -12.14
C ALA A 15 20.43 12.76 -12.23
N ALA A 16 20.00 12.34 -13.41
CA ALA A 16 18.76 11.60 -13.60
C ALA A 16 18.86 10.18 -13.02
N GLU A 17 20.00 9.51 -13.21
CA GLU A 17 20.25 8.17 -12.67
C GLU A 17 20.35 8.18 -11.14
N ALA A 18 21.03 9.17 -10.56
CA ALA A 18 21.08 9.36 -9.10
C ALA A 18 19.68 9.58 -8.50
N ARG A 19 18.83 10.36 -9.19
CA ARG A 19 17.43 10.57 -8.79
C ARG A 19 16.60 9.29 -8.89
N LEU A 20 16.81 8.47 -9.91
CA LEU A 20 16.14 7.18 -10.06
C LEU A 20 16.59 6.18 -8.99
N ALA A 21 17.88 6.16 -8.64
CA ALA A 21 18.44 5.30 -7.60
C ALA A 21 17.88 5.62 -6.21
N LEU A 22 17.71 6.91 -5.85
CA LEU A 22 17.07 7.28 -4.58
C LEU A 22 15.59 6.86 -4.53
N ALA A 23 14.87 6.91 -5.67
CA ALA A 23 13.47 6.50 -5.71
C ALA A 23 13.28 4.98 -5.53
N VAL A 24 14.24 4.16 -5.98
CA VAL A 24 14.16 2.69 -5.85
C VAL A 24 14.51 2.18 -4.44
N GLY A 25 15.23 2.99 -3.64
CA GLY A 25 15.60 2.67 -2.26
C GLY A 25 14.49 2.89 -1.23
N ALA A 26 13.34 3.46 -1.62
CA ALA A 26 12.21 3.76 -0.74
C ALA A 26 11.10 2.69 -0.75
N ARG A 27 11.40 1.46 -1.18
CA ARG A 27 10.51 0.32 -0.97
C ARG A 27 10.93 -0.44 0.28
N GLU A 28 10.33 -0.05 1.40
CA GLU A 28 10.33 -0.86 2.61
C GLU A 28 9.79 -2.26 2.26
N PRO A 29 10.52 -3.35 2.57
CA PRO A 29 9.93 -4.67 2.54
C PRO A 29 9.01 -4.76 3.77
N SER A 30 7.72 -4.47 3.59
CA SER A 30 6.71 -5.02 4.50
C SER A 30 6.55 -6.51 4.20
N ASP A 31 7.58 -7.28 4.55
CA ASP A 31 7.47 -8.71 4.80
C ASP A 31 6.90 -8.87 6.21
N GLY A 32 5.57 -8.92 6.27
CA GLY A 32 4.79 -9.16 7.48
C GLY A 32 4.12 -10.52 7.43
N SER A 33 4.84 -11.59 7.09
CA SER A 33 4.38 -12.96 7.33
C SER A 33 4.79 -13.37 8.73
N GLY A 34 3.90 -13.21 9.73
CA GLY A 34 4.26 -13.60 11.08
C GLY A 34 3.27 -13.31 12.22
N ALA A 35 1.96 -13.29 11.96
CA ALA A 35 0.94 -13.51 12.98
C ALA A 35 -0.39 -13.79 12.26
N PRO A 36 -1.32 -14.59 12.81
CA PRO A 36 -2.71 -14.32 12.52
C PRO A 36 -2.93 -12.93 13.12
N ALA A 37 -2.75 -11.88 12.32
CA ALA A 37 -3.30 -10.59 12.64
C ALA A 37 -4.77 -10.91 12.86
N ALA A 38 -5.14 -11.00 14.14
CA ALA A 38 -6.50 -11.24 14.54
C ALA A 38 -7.30 -10.27 13.71
N LYS A 39 -8.22 -10.84 12.94
CA LYS A 39 -8.97 -10.27 11.83
C LYS A 39 -9.79 -9.10 12.35
N MET A 40 -9.13 -8.00 12.72
CA MET A 40 -9.73 -6.87 13.45
C MET A 40 -10.46 -5.99 12.44
N GLY A 41 -11.42 -6.59 11.74
CA GLY A 41 -12.23 -5.98 10.69
C GLY A 41 -12.44 -6.82 9.42
N GLN A 42 -11.90 -8.05 9.31
CA GLN A 42 -12.10 -8.88 8.11
C GLN A 42 -13.29 -9.83 8.28
N CYS A 43 -14.25 -9.74 7.36
CA CYS A 43 -15.42 -10.59 7.36
C CYS A 43 -15.05 -12.07 7.17
N PRO A 44 -15.57 -13.00 7.99
CA PRO A 44 -15.27 -14.42 7.86
C PRO A 44 -15.88 -15.08 6.61
N ASN A 45 -16.89 -14.45 6.00
CA ASN A 45 -17.57 -14.98 4.82
C ASN A 45 -16.84 -14.61 3.51
N CYS A 46 -16.46 -13.34 3.35
CA CYS A 46 -15.87 -12.85 2.10
C CYS A 46 -14.42 -12.37 2.21
N GLY A 47 -13.83 -12.32 3.42
CA GLY A 47 -12.47 -11.84 3.65
C GLY A 47 -12.28 -10.32 3.52
N ALA A 48 -13.33 -9.56 3.18
CA ALA A 48 -13.24 -8.11 3.03
C ALA A 48 -13.03 -7.42 4.39
N ALA A 49 -12.18 -6.40 4.42
CA ALA A 49 -11.95 -5.51 5.55
C ALA A 49 -13.09 -4.48 5.75
N ALA A 50 -14.33 -4.96 5.67
CA ALA A 50 -15.55 -4.16 5.73
C ALA A 50 -16.52 -4.69 6.81
N LEU A 51 -16.00 -5.42 7.81
CA LEU A 51 -16.78 -5.86 8.96
C LEU A 51 -16.86 -4.72 9.98
N THR A 52 -18.07 -4.25 10.27
CA THR A 52 -18.39 -3.21 11.25
C THR A 52 -19.20 -3.79 12.39
N HIS A 53 -18.99 -3.31 13.61
CA HIS A 53 -19.74 -3.74 14.78
C HIS A 53 -20.74 -2.66 15.17
N GLN A 54 -22.03 -2.92 14.99
CA GLN A 54 -23.10 -1.97 15.28
C GLN A 54 -24.14 -2.66 16.17
N GLU A 55 -24.46 -2.03 17.30
CA GLU A 55 -25.51 -2.48 18.22
C GLU A 55 -25.33 -3.93 18.75
N GLY A 56 -24.09 -4.39 18.91
CA GLY A 56 -23.81 -5.77 19.37
C GLY A 56 -23.76 -6.81 18.24
N CYS A 57 -23.94 -6.39 16.99
CA CYS A 57 -23.90 -7.26 15.83
C CYS A 57 -22.71 -6.91 14.92
N ASP A 58 -22.00 -7.94 14.43
CA ASP A 58 -20.99 -7.80 13.38
C ASP A 58 -21.65 -7.85 12.01
N ILE A 59 -21.54 -6.78 11.23
CA ILE A 59 -22.15 -6.61 9.91
C ILE A 59 -21.06 -6.32 8.88
N CYS A 60 -21.04 -7.05 7.77
CA CYS A 60 -20.13 -6.79 6.66
C CYS A 60 -20.82 -5.97 5.57
N LEU A 61 -20.30 -4.77 5.31
CA LEU A 61 -20.82 -3.87 4.27
C LEU A 61 -20.48 -4.32 2.84
N ASN A 62 -19.63 -5.32 2.67
CA ASN A 62 -19.23 -5.84 1.35
C ASN A 62 -20.10 -7.01 0.85
N CYS A 63 -20.52 -7.91 1.74
CA CYS A 63 -21.31 -9.10 1.37
C CYS A 63 -22.64 -9.24 2.11
N GLY A 64 -22.93 -8.37 3.07
CA GLY A 64 -24.15 -8.45 3.89
C GLY A 64 -24.12 -9.52 4.99
N TYR A 65 -22.95 -10.09 5.32
CA TYR A 65 -22.81 -11.01 6.45
C TYR A 65 -23.20 -10.31 7.76
N SER A 66 -24.10 -10.89 8.54
CA SER A 66 -24.49 -10.38 9.85
C SER A 66 -24.46 -11.48 10.90
N ARG A 67 -23.88 -11.19 12.07
CA ARG A 67 -23.90 -12.08 13.23
C ARG A 67 -24.06 -11.27 14.51
N CYS A 68 -25.13 -11.53 15.25
CA CYS A 68 -25.38 -10.94 16.57
C CYS A 68 -25.01 -11.97 17.65
N GLY A 69 -24.40 -11.52 18.74
CA GLY A 69 -23.90 -12.36 19.84
C GLY A 69 -24.41 -11.89 21.20
#